data_AF-A0A4T0WEL2-F1
#
_entry.id   AF-A0A4T0WEL2-F1
#
_cell.length_a   1.000
_cell.length_b   1.000
_cell.length_c   1.000
_cell.angle_alpha   90.00
_cell.angle_beta   90.00
_cell.angle_gamma   90.00
#
_symmetry.space_group_name_H-M   'P 1'
#
loop_
_entity.id
_entity.type
_entity.pdbx_description
1 polymer ?
#
loop_
_entity_poly.entity_id
_entity_poly.type
_entity_poly.pdbx_seq_one_letter_code
_entity_poly.pdbx_strand_id
1 'polypeptide(L)'
;MKEDFDQPYKTLVRFILYTLLVSTILLGFLLLTTSPDKRPKYHFLLCFMGFTIAIAWISTIAAGNSVGDLIADITVARLGFPVMALSACFGGPMLNILLGIGIGGVYMMVQAANHRHKKHPDKPFKYHSYNIQIGGTLMISAITLLLTLLGLLIIVPMNKWVMSRKIGYGLIILWMISTIVNVVVELTGVWTDVSYSLTF
;
A
#
# COMPACT_ATOMS: atom_id res chain seq x y z
N MET A 1 -26.01 -26.79 16.63
CA MET A 1 -25.77 -25.63 15.73
C MET A 1 -26.65 -24.41 16.08
N LYS A 2 -27.01 -24.21 17.36
CA LYS A 2 -27.82 -23.06 17.84
C LYS A 2 -27.23 -22.35 19.07
N GLU A 3 -26.11 -22.82 19.62
CA GLU A 3 -25.46 -22.23 20.81
C GLU A 3 -24.38 -21.18 20.47
N ASP A 4 -24.05 -20.95 19.19
CA ASP A 4 -22.97 -20.02 18.79
C ASP A 4 -23.43 -18.54 18.69
N PHE A 5 -24.73 -18.27 18.79
CA PHE A 5 -25.27 -16.91 18.61
C PHE A 5 -25.50 -16.12 19.90
N ASP A 6 -25.44 -16.75 21.08
CA ASP A 6 -25.76 -16.07 22.35
C ASP A 6 -24.59 -15.26 22.95
N GLN A 7 -23.34 -15.54 22.57
CA GLN A 7 -22.16 -14.85 23.15
C GLN A 7 -21.04 -14.61 22.12
N PRO A 8 -21.22 -13.66 21.18
CA PRO A 8 -20.22 -13.34 20.15
C PRO A 8 -18.86 -12.91 20.72
N TYR A 9 -18.86 -12.28 21.91
CA TYR A 9 -17.63 -11.88 22.59
C TYR A 9 -16.77 -13.07 23.04
N LYS A 10 -17.37 -14.18 23.49
CA LYS A 10 -16.61 -15.36 23.92
C LYS A 10 -15.98 -16.09 22.73
N THR A 11 -16.72 -16.20 21.63
CA THR A 11 -16.20 -16.77 20.39
C THR A 11 -15.01 -15.96 19.89
N LEU A 12 -15.13 -14.62 19.86
CA LEU A 12 -14.06 -13.73 19.42
C LEU A 12 -12.82 -13.80 20.34
N VAL A 13 -13.03 -13.80 21.65
CA VAL A 13 -11.95 -13.96 22.64
C VAL A 13 -11.28 -15.33 22.47
N ARG A 14 -12.03 -16.41 22.22
CA ARG A 14 -11.46 -17.74 21.94
C ARG A 14 -10.59 -17.73 20.70
N PHE A 15 -11.04 -17.13 19.60
CA PHE A 15 -10.26 -17.00 18.37
C PHE A 15 -8.96 -16.22 18.59
N ILE A 16 -9.01 -15.10 19.32
CA ILE A 16 -7.82 -14.31 19.69
C ILE A 16 -6.87 -15.13 20.57
N LEU A 17 -7.40 -15.86 21.56
CA LEU A 17 -6.58 -16.68 22.45
C LEU A 17 -5.90 -17.81 21.70
N TYR A 18 -6.59 -18.46 20.76
CA TYR A 18 -6.03 -19.51 19.91
C TYR A 18 -4.93 -18.96 18.99
N THR A 19 -5.12 -17.83 18.32
CA THR A 19 -4.08 -17.24 17.45
C THR A 19 -2.86 -16.79 18.24
N LEU A 20 -3.06 -16.26 19.44
CA LEU A 20 -1.99 -15.86 20.35
C LEU A 20 -1.17 -17.07 20.84
N LEU A 21 -1.84 -18.13 21.29
CA LEU A 21 -1.20 -19.39 21.70
C LEU A 21 -0.39 -20.00 20.57
N VAL A 22 -0.98 -20.10 19.37
CA VAL A 22 -0.30 -20.66 18.19
C VAL A 22 0.93 -19.82 17.83
N SER A 23 0.82 -18.49 17.85
CA SER A 23 1.95 -17.58 17.58
C SER A 23 3.08 -17.73 18.62
N THR A 24 2.76 -17.83 19.92
CA THR A 24 3.77 -18.05 20.98
C THR A 24 4.44 -19.42 20.86
N ILE A 25 3.70 -20.47 20.51
CA ILE A 25 4.25 -21.81 20.31
C ILE A 25 5.15 -21.84 19.06
N LEU A 26 4.73 -21.22 17.96
CA LEU A 26 5.54 -21.08 16.74
C LEU A 26 6.82 -20.29 16.99
N LEU A 27 6.73 -19.18 17.73
CA LEU A 27 7.88 -18.36 18.11
C LEU A 27 8.82 -19.13 19.05
N GLY A 28 8.28 -19.88 20.01
CA GLY A 28 9.05 -20.77 20.88
C GLY A 28 9.77 -21.86 20.10
N PHE A 29 9.08 -22.54 19.17
CA PHE A 29 9.69 -23.55 18.30
C PHE A 29 10.75 -22.96 17.37
N LEU A 30 10.50 -21.77 16.82
CA LEU A 30 11.45 -21.03 16.00
C LEU A 30 12.69 -20.66 16.81
N LEU A 31 12.55 -20.18 18.05
CA LEU A 31 13.67 -19.85 18.94
C LEU A 31 14.43 -21.10 19.39
N LEU A 32 13.73 -22.21 19.65
CA LEU A 32 14.37 -23.49 20.02
C LEU A 32 15.12 -24.12 18.83
N THR A 33 14.62 -23.94 17.61
CA THR A 33 15.27 -24.43 16.37
C THR A 33 16.34 -23.46 15.86
N THR A 34 16.31 -22.19 16.28
CA THR A 34 17.25 -21.13 15.90
C THR A 34 18.28 -20.91 17.01
N SER A 35 19.36 -21.69 17.00
CA SER A 35 20.55 -21.38 17.80
C SER A 35 21.35 -20.22 17.17
N PRO A 36 21.67 -19.14 17.92
CA PRO A 36 22.42 -17.97 17.40
C PRO A 36 23.82 -18.28 16.83
N ASP A 37 24.42 -19.41 17.21
CA ASP A 37 25.86 -19.66 17.04
C ASP A 37 26.21 -20.84 16.10
N LYS A 38 25.23 -21.47 15.43
CA LYS A 38 25.51 -22.49 14.40
C LYS A 38 24.68 -22.28 13.14
N ARG A 39 25.38 -22.20 12.01
CA ARG A 39 24.79 -22.06 10.66
C ARG A 39 23.90 -23.28 10.37
N PRO A 40 22.56 -23.13 10.31
CA PRO A 40 21.68 -24.25 10.02
C PRO A 40 21.79 -24.61 8.53
N LYS A 41 21.95 -25.90 8.21
CA LYS A 41 22.09 -26.41 6.83
C LYS A 41 20.87 -26.08 5.93
N TYR A 42 19.73 -25.69 6.49
CA TYR A 42 18.50 -25.32 5.77
C TYR A 42 18.13 -23.83 5.83
N HIS A 43 19.09 -22.94 6.09
CA HIS A 43 18.87 -21.49 6.14
C HIS A 43 18.13 -20.96 4.91
N PHE A 44 18.47 -21.45 3.70
CA PHE A 44 17.80 -21.09 2.46
C PHE A 44 16.31 -21.44 2.47
N LEU A 45 15.96 -22.61 3.01
CA LEU A 45 14.59 -23.14 3.03
C LEU A 45 13.72 -22.38 4.04
N LEU A 46 14.26 -22.05 5.21
CA LEU A 46 13.59 -21.21 6.21
C LEU A 46 13.37 -19.78 5.71
N CYS A 47 14.36 -19.19 5.03
CA CYS A 47 14.25 -17.85 4.48
C CYS A 47 13.24 -17.79 3.33
N PHE A 48 13.23 -18.79 2.44
CA PHE A 48 12.24 -18.92 1.38
C PHE A 48 10.83 -19.09 1.94
N MET A 49 10.66 -19.91 2.97
CA MET A 49 9.38 -20.07 3.66
C MET A 49 8.92 -18.76 4.33
N GLY A 50 9.82 -18.05 5.02
CA GLY A 50 9.49 -16.75 5.61
C GLY A 50 9.10 -15.70 4.57
N PHE A 51 9.81 -15.65 3.45
CA PHE A 51 9.53 -14.74 2.35
C PHE A 51 8.17 -15.03 1.69
N THR A 52 7.89 -16.31 1.41
CA THR A 52 6.62 -16.73 0.82
C THR A 52 5.44 -16.44 1.76
N ILE A 53 5.59 -16.71 3.06
CA ILE A 53 4.58 -16.35 4.08
C ILE A 53 4.39 -14.84 4.14
N ALA A 54 5.46 -14.05 4.12
CA ALA A 54 5.37 -12.59 4.17
C ALA A 54 4.65 -12.01 2.95
N ILE A 55 4.97 -12.47 1.73
CA ILE A 55 4.27 -12.04 0.51
C ILE A 55 2.80 -12.44 0.57
N ALA A 56 2.51 -13.69 0.94
CA ALA A 56 1.14 -14.17 1.04
C ALA A 56 0.33 -13.34 2.05
N TRP A 57 0.94 -13.02 3.20
CA TRP A 57 0.33 -12.20 4.25
C TRP A 57 0.03 -10.78 3.78
N ILE A 58 1.03 -10.09 3.23
CA ILE A 58 0.88 -8.71 2.73
C ILE A 58 -0.15 -8.68 1.58
N SER A 59 -0.11 -9.65 0.67
CA SER A 59 -1.06 -9.76 -0.43
C SER A 59 -2.49 -9.99 0.07
N THR A 60 -2.68 -10.85 1.07
CA THR A 60 -4.00 -11.12 1.66
C THR A 60 -4.57 -9.87 2.32
N ILE A 61 -3.76 -9.11 3.06
CA ILE A 61 -4.19 -7.85 3.68
C ILE A 61 -4.55 -6.82 2.61
N ALA A 62 -3.69 -6.65 1.60
CA ALA A 62 -3.92 -5.70 0.52
C ALA A 62 -5.20 -6.04 -0.27
N ALA A 63 -5.36 -7.31 -0.67
CA ALA A 63 -6.55 -7.78 -1.36
C ALA A 63 -7.81 -7.65 -0.49
N GLY A 64 -7.72 -7.96 0.81
CA GLY A 64 -8.82 -7.78 1.75
C GLY A 64 -9.29 -6.33 1.86
N ASN A 65 -8.34 -5.38 1.90
CA ASN A 65 -8.67 -3.95 1.91
C ASN A 65 -9.32 -3.52 0.58
N SER A 66 -8.75 -3.87 -0.58
CA SER A 66 -9.32 -3.49 -1.88
C SER A 66 -10.68 -4.12 -2.17
N VAL A 67 -10.90 -5.39 -1.77
CA VAL A 67 -12.21 -6.05 -1.91
C VAL A 67 -13.25 -5.43 -0.97
N GLY A 68 -12.86 -5.09 0.26
CA GLY A 68 -13.73 -4.40 1.21
C GLY A 68 -14.19 -3.03 0.68
N ASP A 69 -13.25 -2.24 0.17
CA ASP A 69 -13.53 -0.94 -0.44
C ASP A 69 -14.45 -1.09 -1.66
N LEU A 70 -14.18 -2.06 -2.55
CA LEU A 70 -15.04 -2.36 -3.70
C LEU A 70 -16.49 -2.69 -3.31
N ILE A 71 -16.68 -3.55 -2.30
CA ILE A 71 -18.02 -3.94 -1.83
C ILE A 71 -18.74 -2.74 -1.22
N ALA A 72 -18.04 -1.92 -0.42
CA ALA A 72 -18.59 -0.72 0.19
C ALA A 72 -19.02 0.30 -0.87
N ASP A 73 -18.17 0.58 -1.86
CA ASP A 73 -18.44 1.55 -2.93
C ASP A 73 -19.60 1.11 -3.82
N ILE A 74 -19.67 -0.18 -4.18
CA ILE A 74 -20.81 -0.74 -4.93
C ILE A 74 -22.10 -0.59 -4.12
N THR A 75 -22.05 -0.83 -2.82
CA THR A 75 -23.21 -0.73 -1.93
C THR A 75 -23.72 0.71 -1.86
N VAL A 76 -22.82 1.69 -1.65
CA VAL A 76 -23.17 3.12 -1.60
C VAL A 76 -23.65 3.62 -2.96
N ALA A 77 -23.04 3.18 -4.05
CA ALA A 77 -23.49 3.53 -5.40
C ALA A 77 -24.89 2.97 -5.70
N ARG A 78 -25.22 1.77 -5.21
CA ARG A 78 -26.57 1.18 -5.32
C ARG A 78 -27.62 1.90 -4.50
N LEU A 79 -27.24 2.59 -3.42
CA LEU A 79 -28.12 3.45 -2.63
C LEU A 79 -28.40 4.82 -3.30
N GLY A 80 -27.79 5.09 -4.47
CA GLY A 80 -28.03 6.32 -5.23
C GLY A 80 -27.02 7.43 -4.94
N PHE A 81 -25.93 7.15 -4.21
CA PHE A 81 -24.89 8.13 -3.86
C PHE A 81 -23.53 7.81 -4.53
N PRO A 82 -23.44 7.69 -5.88
CA PRO A 82 -22.21 7.27 -6.55
C PRO A 82 -21.04 8.25 -6.38
N VAL A 83 -21.32 9.54 -6.18
CA VAL A 83 -20.29 10.56 -5.97
C VAL A 83 -19.59 10.37 -4.61
N MET A 84 -20.35 10.01 -3.58
CA MET A 84 -19.80 9.69 -2.25
C MET A 84 -18.90 8.46 -2.30
N ALA A 85 -19.32 7.41 -3.02
CA ALA A 85 -18.51 6.21 -3.25
C ALA A 85 -17.19 6.55 -3.96
N LEU A 86 -17.23 7.35 -5.03
CA LEU A 86 -16.01 7.79 -5.72
C LEU A 86 -15.08 8.58 -4.80
N SER A 87 -15.62 9.50 -3.98
CA SER A 87 -14.80 10.26 -3.03
C SER A 87 -14.16 9.35 -1.98
N ALA A 88 -14.86 8.33 -1.49
CA ALA A 88 -14.33 7.37 -0.52
C ALA A 88 -13.20 6.53 -1.12
N CYS A 89 -13.40 6.01 -2.34
CA CYS A 89 -12.44 5.13 -3.01
C CYS A 89 -11.12 5.84 -3.37
N PHE A 90 -11.16 7.15 -3.67
CA PHE A 90 -9.96 7.95 -3.90
C PHE A 90 -9.35 8.47 -2.58
N GLY A 91 -10.19 8.86 -1.63
CA GLY A 91 -9.77 9.43 -0.36
C GLY A 91 -8.95 8.45 0.49
N GLY A 92 -9.32 7.18 0.52
CA GLY A 92 -8.62 6.14 1.30
C GLY A 92 -7.14 5.99 0.91
N PRO A 93 -6.81 5.64 -0.35
CA PRO A 93 -5.43 5.56 -0.83
C PRO A 93 -4.66 6.87 -0.68
N MET A 94 -5.29 8.02 -0.96
CA MET A 94 -4.63 9.33 -0.85
C MET A 94 -4.25 9.67 0.59
N LEU A 95 -5.13 9.40 1.56
CA LEU A 95 -4.85 9.62 2.98
C LEU A 95 -3.74 8.69 3.48
N ASN A 96 -3.77 7.41 3.08
CA ASN A 96 -2.72 6.44 3.42
C ASN A 96 -1.35 6.85 2.86
N ILE A 97 -1.30 7.36 1.62
CA ILE A 97 -0.06 7.84 1.01
C ILE A 97 0.41 9.13 1.71
N LEU A 98 -0.47 10.10 1.94
CA LEU A 98 -0.12 11.38 2.54
C LEU A 98 0.39 11.21 3.98
N LEU A 99 -0.34 10.46 4.82
CA LEU A 99 0.07 10.20 6.20
C LEU A 99 1.24 9.22 6.25
N GLY A 100 1.21 8.14 5.47
CA GLY A 100 2.26 7.13 5.46
C GLY A 100 3.60 7.69 5.01
N ILE A 101 3.66 8.31 3.82
CA ILE A 101 4.89 8.89 3.28
C ILE A 101 5.24 10.20 4.01
N GLY A 102 4.26 11.05 4.33
CA GLY A 102 4.51 12.33 5.00
C GLY A 102 5.07 12.16 6.40
N ILE A 103 4.39 11.39 7.26
CA ILE A 103 4.86 11.14 8.64
C ILE A 103 6.13 10.29 8.62
N GLY A 104 6.21 9.28 7.75
CA GLY A 104 7.41 8.46 7.60
C GLY A 104 8.64 9.27 7.16
N GLY A 105 8.45 10.21 6.23
CA GLY A 105 9.48 11.14 5.78
C GLY A 105 9.95 12.06 6.90
N VAL A 106 9.03 12.68 7.64
CA VAL A 106 9.36 13.52 8.81
C VAL A 106 10.09 12.71 9.88
N TYR A 107 9.62 11.49 10.19
CA TYR A 107 10.27 10.62 11.16
C TYR A 107 11.70 10.29 10.74
N MET A 108 11.91 9.90 9.49
CA MET A 108 13.24 9.61 8.94
C MET A 108 14.15 10.84 8.96
N MET A 109 13.64 12.02 8.64
CA MET A 109 14.41 13.27 8.70
C MET A 109 14.80 13.65 10.13
N VAL A 110 13.86 13.55 11.08
CA VAL A 110 14.11 13.84 12.51
C VAL A 110 15.08 12.81 13.11
N GLN A 111 14.91 11.53 12.79
CA GLN A 111 15.81 10.47 13.25
C GLN A 111 17.22 10.67 12.66
N ALA A 112 17.33 10.97 11.37
CA ALA A 112 18.61 11.24 10.71
C ALA A 112 19.31 12.48 11.30
N ALA A 113 18.55 13.54 11.59
CA ALA A 113 19.07 14.73 12.27
C ALA A 113 19.57 14.39 13.68
N ASN A 114 18.75 13.73 14.52
CA ASN A 114 19.12 13.35 15.88
C ASN A 114 20.33 12.40 15.92
N HIS A 115 20.43 11.45 14.99
CA HIS A 115 21.56 10.51 14.91
C HIS A 115 22.87 11.20 14.50
N ARG A 116 22.80 12.24 13.67
CA ARG A 116 23.95 13.05 13.24
C ARG A 116 24.39 14.03 14.34
N HIS A 117 23.45 14.64 15.08
CA HIS A 117 23.76 15.50 16.22
C HIS A 117 24.43 14.75 17.38
N LYS A 118 24.04 13.49 17.62
CA LYS A 118 24.71 12.63 18.62
C LYS A 118 26.18 12.33 18.29
N LYS A 119 26.59 12.47 17.03
CA LYS A 119 27.97 12.24 16.56
C LYS A 119 28.77 13.54 16.34
N HIS A 120 28.11 14.68 16.13
CA HIS A 120 28.74 15.98 15.94
C HIS A 120 27.91 17.09 16.64
N PRO A 121 28.18 17.38 17.93
CA PRO A 121 27.42 18.37 18.70
C PRO A 121 27.62 19.82 18.22
N ASP A 122 28.71 20.13 17.50
CA ASP A 122 29.10 21.50 17.14
C ASP A 122 28.68 21.95 15.73
N LYS A 123 27.82 21.20 15.02
CA LYS A 123 27.35 21.57 13.67
C LYS A 123 25.83 21.82 13.64
N PRO A 124 25.34 22.91 13.02
CA PRO A 124 23.92 23.25 12.99
C PRO A 124 23.09 22.21 12.23
N PHE A 125 21.80 22.09 12.59
CA PHE A 125 20.81 21.18 12.00
C PHE A 125 20.74 21.33 10.47
N LYS A 126 21.52 20.55 9.71
CA LYS A 126 21.40 20.45 8.25
C LYS A 126 20.55 19.22 7.92
N TYR A 127 19.27 19.45 7.65
CA TYR A 127 18.39 18.50 6.98
C TYR A 127 18.95 18.25 5.58
N HIS A 128 19.60 17.11 5.37
CA HIS A 128 20.04 16.72 4.03
C HIS A 128 18.86 16.06 3.31
N SER A 129 18.60 16.49 2.07
CA SER A 129 17.54 15.94 1.24
C SER A 129 17.81 14.44 1.01
N TYR A 130 16.94 13.59 1.54
CA TYR A 130 16.98 12.16 1.26
C TYR A 130 16.48 11.99 -0.17
N ASN A 131 17.37 11.69 -1.11
CA ASN A 131 17.00 11.38 -2.49
C ASN A 131 16.26 10.03 -2.49
N ILE A 132 14.94 10.08 -2.33
CA ILE A 132 14.07 8.96 -2.66
C ILE A 132 14.26 8.73 -4.15
N GLN A 133 14.85 7.59 -4.54
CA GLN A 133 14.87 7.13 -5.92
C GLN A 133 13.44 6.81 -6.31
N ILE A 134 12.73 7.82 -6.79
CA ILE A 134 11.35 7.69 -7.26
C ILE A 134 11.45 6.98 -8.61
N GLY A 135 11.07 5.70 -8.66
CA GLY A 135 11.01 4.96 -9.91
C GLY A 135 10.11 5.70 -10.90
N GLY A 136 10.51 5.78 -12.17
CA GLY A 136 9.74 6.47 -13.21
C GLY A 136 8.30 5.96 -13.31
N THR A 137 8.08 4.67 -13.04
CA THR A 137 6.77 4.01 -12.98
C THR A 137 5.86 4.56 -11.87
N LEU A 138 6.44 4.92 -10.72
CA LEU A 138 5.72 5.55 -9.61
C LEU A 138 5.28 6.97 -9.98
N MET A 139 6.13 7.72 -10.69
CA MET A 139 5.79 9.05 -11.20
C MET A 139 4.66 9.01 -12.23
N ILE A 140 4.72 8.11 -13.20
CA ILE A 140 3.69 8.00 -14.24
C ILE A 140 2.35 7.58 -13.64
N SER A 141 2.37 6.65 -12.68
CA SER A 141 1.16 6.24 -11.95
C SER A 141 0.56 7.41 -11.16
N ALA A 142 1.39 8.23 -10.50
CA ALA A 142 0.94 9.42 -9.78
C ALA A 142 0.34 10.48 -10.72
N ILE A 143 0.99 10.75 -11.87
CA ILE A 143 0.48 11.70 -12.88
C ILE A 143 -0.83 11.20 -13.48
N THR A 144 -0.92 9.92 -13.82
CA THR A 144 -2.15 9.36 -14.41
C THR A 144 -3.30 9.40 -13.41
N LEU A 145 -3.04 9.09 -12.14
CA LEU A 145 -4.04 9.22 -11.08
C LEU A 145 -4.51 10.67 -10.95
N LEU A 146 -3.59 11.63 -10.96
CA LEU A 146 -3.91 13.07 -10.91
C LEU A 146 -4.79 13.50 -12.10
N LEU A 147 -4.44 13.09 -13.32
CA LEU A 147 -5.22 13.39 -14.52
C LEU A 147 -6.61 12.75 -14.48
N THR A 148 -6.71 11.51 -14.00
CA THR A 148 -7.98 10.81 -13.83
C THR A 148 -8.88 11.53 -12.83
N LEU A 149 -8.31 11.99 -11.71
CA LEU A 149 -9.00 12.75 -10.68
C LEU A 149 -9.51 14.11 -11.21
N LEU A 150 -8.66 14.86 -11.92
CA LEU A 150 -9.03 16.14 -12.53
C LEU A 150 -10.08 15.97 -13.63
N GLY A 151 -9.95 14.93 -14.46
CA GLY A 151 -10.93 14.60 -15.49
C GLY A 151 -12.30 14.26 -14.90
N LEU A 152 -12.32 13.46 -13.83
CA LEU A 152 -13.55 13.18 -13.06
C LEU A 152 -14.15 14.45 -12.46
N LEU A 153 -13.32 15.32 -11.87
CA LEU A 153 -13.77 16.57 -11.26
C LEU A 153 -14.42 17.52 -12.27
N ILE A 154 -14.05 17.46 -13.55
CA ILE A 154 -14.63 18.30 -14.62
C ILE A 154 -15.85 17.61 -15.24
N ILE A 155 -15.75 16.33 -15.60
CA ILE A 155 -16.79 15.59 -16.33
C ILE A 155 -18.04 15.35 -15.47
N VAL A 156 -17.87 15.06 -14.17
CA VAL A 156 -18.99 14.77 -13.25
C VAL A 156 -19.92 15.98 -13.04
N PRO A 157 -19.44 17.21 -12.74
CA PRO A 157 -20.32 18.37 -12.63
C PRO A 157 -20.87 18.80 -13.99
N MET A 158 -20.12 18.64 -15.10
CA MET A 158 -20.65 18.88 -16.45
C MET A 158 -21.82 17.95 -16.78
N ASN A 159 -21.85 16.73 -16.23
CA ASN A 159 -22.96 15.78 -16.39
C ASN A 159 -24.06 15.93 -15.32
N LYS A 160 -24.20 17.13 -14.72
CA LYS A 160 -25.19 17.45 -13.67
C LYS A 160 -25.14 16.51 -12.45
N TRP A 161 -23.96 16.02 -12.08
CA TRP A 161 -23.74 15.11 -10.94
C TRP A 161 -24.42 13.73 -11.07
N VAL A 162 -24.92 13.38 -12.26
CA VAL A 162 -25.50 12.07 -12.53
C VAL A 162 -24.42 11.16 -13.09
N MET A 163 -24.07 10.10 -12.37
CA MET A 163 -23.09 9.11 -12.84
C MET A 163 -23.73 8.20 -13.90
N SER A 164 -23.56 8.54 -15.18
CA SER A 164 -24.09 7.72 -16.28
C SER A 164 -23.14 6.57 -16.64
N ARG A 165 -23.67 5.48 -17.22
CA ARG A 165 -22.88 4.31 -17.66
C ARG A 165 -21.75 4.68 -18.63
N LYS A 166 -21.88 5.78 -19.38
CA LYS A 166 -20.86 6.28 -20.32
C LYS A 166 -19.59 6.73 -19.60
N ILE A 167 -19.73 7.38 -18.44
CA ILE A 167 -18.60 7.80 -17.61
C ILE A 167 -17.86 6.56 -17.08
N GLY A 168 -18.60 5.54 -16.66
CA GLY A 168 -18.02 4.26 -16.21
C GLY A 168 -17.19 3.56 -17.30
N TYR A 169 -17.72 3.43 -18.51
CA TYR A 169 -16.95 2.85 -19.63
C TYR A 169 -15.73 3.70 -20.00
N GLY A 170 -15.85 5.03 -19.97
CA GLY A 170 -14.73 5.94 -20.20
C GLY A 170 -13.58 5.76 -19.20
N LEU A 171 -13.90 5.57 -17.92
CA LEU A 171 -12.91 5.34 -16.87
C LEU A 171 -12.18 4.00 -17.03
N ILE A 172 -12.90 2.93 -17.38
CA ILE A 172 -12.30 1.61 -17.63
C ILE A 172 -11.35 1.68 -18.82
N ILE A 173 -11.75 2.33 -19.91
CA ILE A 173 -10.90 2.52 -21.09
C ILE A 173 -9.66 3.34 -20.74
N LEU A 174 -9.82 4.44 -20.00
CA LEU A 174 -8.71 5.29 -19.57
C LEU A 174 -7.72 4.52 -18.68
N TRP A 175 -8.22 3.74 -17.72
CA TRP A 175 -7.40 2.90 -16.85
C TRP A 175 -6.64 1.82 -17.62
N MET A 176 -7.29 1.16 -18.58
CA MET A 176 -6.67 0.16 -19.45
C MET A 176 -5.55 0.79 -20.28
N ILE A 177 -5.81 1.94 -20.91
CA ILE A 177 -4.82 2.66 -21.71
C ILE A 177 -3.62 3.08 -20.84
N SER A 178 -3.87 3.66 -19.67
CA SER A 178 -2.82 4.04 -18.72
C SER A 178 -1.93 2.86 -18.31
N THR A 179 -2.56 1.72 -17.97
CA THR A 179 -1.83 0.52 -17.56
C THR A 179 -0.98 -0.04 -18.69
N ILE A 180 -1.51 -0.05 -19.93
CA ILE A 180 -0.75 -0.47 -21.11
C ILE A 180 0.44 0.46 -21.33
N VAL A 181 0.25 1.78 -21.24
CA VAL A 181 1.34 2.75 -21.36
C VAL A 181 2.39 2.52 -20.27
N ASN A 182 1.99 2.33 -19.01
CA ASN A 182 2.91 2.03 -17.91
C ASN A 182 3.75 0.78 -18.19
N VAL A 183 3.11 -0.32 -18.60
CA VAL A 183 3.79 -1.59 -18.90
C VAL A 183 4.72 -1.44 -20.10
N VAL A 184 4.28 -0.79 -21.18
CA VAL A 184 5.11 -0.57 -22.37
C VAL A 184 6.33 0.28 -22.04
N VAL A 185 6.15 1.34 -21.26
CA VAL A 185 7.22 2.24 -20.83
C VAL A 185 8.24 1.53 -19.91
N GLU A 186 7.77 0.64 -19.05
CA GLU A 186 8.63 -0.18 -18.19
C GLU A 186 9.38 -1.25 -19.00
N LEU A 187 8.72 -1.91 -19.95
CA LEU A 187 9.34 -2.92 -20.82
C LEU A 187 10.32 -2.34 -21.85
N THR A 188 10.05 -1.13 -22.35
CA THR A 188 10.93 -0.44 -23.32
C THR A 188 12.11 0.25 -22.65
N GLY A 189 12.11 0.39 -21.31
CA GLY A 189 13.24 0.95 -20.58
C GLY A 189 13.56 2.41 -20.93
N VAL A 190 12.64 3.16 -21.53
CA VAL A 190 12.85 4.55 -22.00
C VAL A 190 13.32 5.48 -20.86
N TRP A 191 13.00 5.16 -19.60
CA TRP A 191 13.47 5.91 -18.41
C TRP A 191 14.84 5.49 -17.90
N THR A 192 15.28 4.26 -18.22
CA THR A 192 16.66 3.82 -18.04
C THR A 192 17.55 4.69 -18.94
N ASP A 193 17.19 4.85 -20.22
CA ASP A 193 18.01 5.65 -21.15
C ASP A 193 18.08 7.15 -20.78
N VAL A 194 17.00 7.72 -20.24
CA VAL A 194 16.97 9.13 -19.79
C VAL A 194 17.69 9.36 -18.47
N SER A 195 17.65 8.40 -17.54
CA SER A 195 18.33 8.51 -16.25
C SER A 195 19.86 8.36 -16.38
N TYR A 196 20.33 7.58 -17.35
CA TYR A 196 21.76 7.44 -17.66
C TYR A 196 22.31 8.68 -18.39
N SER A 197 21.49 9.43 -19.11
CA SER A 197 21.89 10.66 -19.82
C SER A 197 21.90 11.93 -18.95
N LEU A 198 21.29 11.89 -17.76
CA LEU A 198 21.35 12.96 -16.75
C LEU A 198 22.39 12.72 -15.64
N THR A 199 23.13 11.60 -15.71
CA THR A 199 24.20 11.23 -14.74
C THR A 199 25.60 11.30 -15.39
N PHE A 200 25.75 12.12 -16.44
CA PHE A 200 27.05 12.53 -16.98
C PHE A 200 27.27 14.03 -16.77
#